data_AF-A0A166IH04-F1
#
_entry.id   AF-A0A166IH04-F1
#
_cell.length_a   1.000
_cell.length_b   1.000
_cell.length_c   1.000
_cell.angle_alpha   90.00
_cell.angle_beta   90.00
_cell.angle_gamma   90.00
#
_symmetry.space_group_name_H-M   'P 1'
#
loop_
_entity.id
_entity.type
_entity.pdbx_description
1 polymer ?
#
loop_
_entity_poly.entity_id
_entity_poly.type
_entity_poly.pdbx_seq_one_letter_code
_entity_poly.pdbx_strand_id
1 'polypeptide(L)' 'GATMYDFYSFQRVPSVPSFVMLTSGSRAAAAMREIGELDWAADEIKWADEEDDPAVVEPSDIG' A
#
# COMPACT_ATOMS: atom_id res chain seq x y z
N GLY A 1 5.42 5.02 3.40
CA GLY A 1 5.83 4.11 2.32
C GLY A 1 7.27 4.32 1.98
N ALA A 2 8.17 4.01 2.91
CA ALA A 2 9.61 4.18 2.79
C ALA A 2 10.23 3.19 1.78
N THR A 3 9.46 2.18 1.35
CA THR A 3 9.90 1.18 0.36
C THR A 3 9.05 1.21 -0.92
N MET A 4 9.72 1.22 -2.07
CA MET A 4 9.12 1.14 -3.41
C MET A 4 8.36 -0.18 -3.70
N TYR A 5 8.37 -1.13 -2.76
CA TYR A 5 7.85 -2.48 -2.95
C TYR A 5 6.59 -2.78 -2.13
N ASP A 6 5.97 -1.76 -1.53
CA ASP A 6 4.75 -1.95 -0.75
C ASP A 6 3.52 -2.09 -1.67
N PHE A 7 3.32 -3.31 -2.18
CA PHE A 7 2.20 -3.69 -3.02
C PHE A 7 1.34 -4.75 -2.36
N TYR A 8 0.03 -4.53 -2.41
CA TYR A 8 -0.98 -5.48 -1.97
C TYR A 8 -1.73 -6.03 -3.16
N SER A 9 -2.08 -7.31 -3.09
CA SER A 9 -2.95 -7.95 -4.05
C SER A 9 -4.28 -8.32 -3.41
N PHE A 10 -5.36 -8.19 -4.18
CA PHE A 10 -6.69 -8.58 -3.72
C PHE A 10 -7.42 -9.36 -4.80
N GLN A 11 -8.18 -10.36 -4.36
CA GLN A 11 -9.02 -11.16 -5.22
C GLN A 11 -10.47 -10.69 -5.08
N ARG A 12 -10.86 -9.68 -5.86
CA ARG A 12 -12.24 -9.15 -5.85
C ARG A 12 -13.25 -10.13 -6.44
N VAL A 13 -12.80 -11.08 -7.26
CA VAL A 13 -13.62 -12.11 -7.90
C VAL A 13 -13.08 -13.48 -7.51
N PRO A 14 -13.55 -14.08 -6.39
CA PRO A 14 -13.06 -15.36 -5.90
C PRO A 14 -13.19 -16.52 -6.91
N SER A 15 -14.17 -16.43 -7.82
CA SER A 15 -14.42 -17.42 -8.87
C SER A 15 -13.42 -17.41 -10.02
N VAL A 16 -12.57 -16.39 -10.14
CA VAL A 16 -11.55 -16.28 -11.20
C VAL A 16 -10.17 -16.05 -10.56
N PRO A 17 -9.48 -17.11 -10.12
CA PRO A 17 -8.22 -17.00 -9.36
C PRO A 17 -7.07 -16.32 -10.10
N SER A 18 -7.11 -16.35 -11.43
CA SER A 18 -6.10 -15.69 -12.28
C SER A 18 -6.29 -14.18 -12.39
N PHE A 19 -7.43 -13.64 -11.92
CA PHE A 19 -7.71 -12.22 -11.97
C PHE A 19 -7.24 -11.53 -10.69
N VAL A 20 -5.93 -11.31 -10.61
CA VAL A 20 -5.27 -10.64 -9.48
C VAL A 20 -5.20 -9.15 -9.75
N MET A 21 -5.76 -8.33 -8.87
CA MET A 21 -5.52 -6.89 -8.87
C MET A 21 -4.39 -6.54 -7.91
N LEU A 22 -3.49 -5.65 -8.33
CA LEU A 22 -2.46 -5.06 -7.48
C LEU A 22 -2.71 -3.57 -7.25
N THR A 23 -2.38 -3.10 -6.06
CA THR A 23 -2.30 -1.67 -5.73
C THR A 23 -1.17 -1.42 -4.73
N SER A 24 -0.77 -0.15 -4.55
CA SER A 24 0.14 0.23 -3.48
C SER A 24 -0.54 0.19 -2.11
N GLY A 25 0.22 -0.08 -1.05
CA GLY A 25 -0.27 -0.04 0.34
C GLY A 25 -0.91 1.28 0.73
N SER A 26 -0.30 2.40 0.32
CA SER A 26 -0.87 3.74 0.52
C SER A 26 -2.29 3.91 -0.03
N ARG A 27 -2.56 3.38 -1.23
CA ARG A 27 -3.90 3.42 -1.84
C ARG A 27 -4.87 2.45 -1.19
N ALA A 28 -4.38 1.28 -0.78
CA ALA A 28 -5.17 0.28 -0.07
C ALA A 28 -5.63 0.82 1.30
N ALA A 29 -4.70 1.37 2.08
CA ALA A 29 -4.96 1.95 3.39
C ALA A 29 -5.94 3.14 3.31
N ALA A 30 -5.79 4.01 2.30
CA ALA A 30 -6.75 5.10 2.08
C ALA A 30 -8.17 4.58 1.82
N ALA A 31 -8.33 3.58 0.94
CA ALA A 31 -9.64 2.99 0.64
C ALA A 31 -10.24 2.26 1.86
N MET A 32 -9.44 1.52 2.63
CA MET A 32 -9.92 0.84 3.83
C MET A 32 -10.34 1.82 4.93
N ARG A 33 -9.68 2.99 5.03
CA ARG A 33 -10.09 4.07 5.95
C ARG A 33 -11.44 4.68 5.58
N GLU A 34 -11.78 4.75 4.30
CA GLU A 34 -13.12 5.17 3.85
C GLU A 34 -14.19 4.12 4.19
N ILE A 35 -13.85 2.83 4.08
CA ILE A 35 -14.78 1.72 4.38
C ILE A 35 -15.00 1.59 5.89
N GLY A 36 -13.98 1.88 6.71
CA GLY A 36 -14.05 1.83 8.17
C GLY A 36 -13.86 0.44 8.79
N GLU A 37 -13.57 -0.57 7.97
CA GLU A 37 -13.31 -1.96 8.42
C GLU A 37 -11.82 -2.20 8.69
N LEU A 38 -11.27 -1.48 9.68
CA LEU A 38 -9.83 -1.50 10.00
C LEU A 38 -9.44 -2.48 11.11
N ASP A 39 -10.41 -2.99 11.88
CA ASP A 39 -10.16 -3.76 13.11
C ASP A 39 -9.31 -5.02 12.88
N TRP A 40 -9.43 -5.64 11.70
CA TRP A 40 -8.69 -6.85 11.37
C TRP A 40 -7.21 -6.60 11.04
N ALA A 41 -6.87 -5.38 10.64
CA ALA A 41 -5.53 -4.99 10.19
C ALA A 41 -5.01 -3.76 10.96
N ALA A 42 -5.39 -3.62 12.22
CA ALA A 42 -5.09 -2.43 13.02
C ALA A 42 -3.58 -2.21 13.21
N ASP A 43 -2.80 -3.29 13.34
CA ASP A 43 -1.35 -3.24 13.50
C ASP A 43 -0.66 -2.79 12.19
N GLU A 44 -1.12 -3.29 11.05
CA GLU A 44 -0.60 -2.92 9.72
C GLU A 44 -0.94 -1.48 9.37
N ILE A 45 -2.14 -1.01 9.72
CA ILE A 45 -2.56 0.38 9.52
C ILE A 45 -1.74 1.32 10.40
N LYS A 46 -1.53 0.94 11.67
CA LYS A 46 -0.66 1.70 12.57
C LYS A 46 0.77 1.77 12.05
N TRP A 47 1.30 0.65 11.56
CA TRP A 47 2.64 0.61 10.98
C TRP A 47 2.75 1.50 9.75
N ALA A 48 1.73 1.51 8.87
CA ALA A 48 1.67 2.38 7.71
C ALA A 48 1.60 3.87 8.08
N ASP A 49 0.99 4.22 9.22
CA ASP A 49 0.93 5.60 9.74
C ASP A 49 2.23 6.08 10.38
N GLU A 50 3.02 5.15 10.93
CA GLU A 50 4.33 5.44 11.52
C GLU A 50 5.47 5.41 10.48
N GLU A 51 5.18 4.96 9.26
CA GLU A 51 6.18 4.82 8.20
C GLU A 51 6.52 6.16 7.57
N ASP A 52 7.81 6.48 7.48
CA ASP A 52 8.28 7.69 6.82
C ASP A 52 7.83 7.76 5.35
N ASP A 53 7.59 8.99 4.89
CA ASP A 53 7.36 9.28 3.48
C ASP A 53 8.61 8.94 2.66
N PRO A 54 8.44 8.44 1.42
CA PRO A 54 9.58 8.14 0.56
C PRO A 54 10.43 9.40 0.34
N ALA A 55 11.73 9.28 0.57
CA ALA A 55 12.66 10.37 0.31
C ALA A 55 12.80 10.60 -1.20
N VAL A 56 12.66 11.85 -1.64
CA VAL A 56 12.98 12.23 -3.01
C VAL A 56 14.49 12.33 -3.14
N VAL A 57 15.08 11.43 -3.94
CA VAL A 57 16.50 11.52 -4.33
C VAL A 57 16.56 12.23 -5.67
N GLU A 58 17.01 13.49 -5.65
CA GLU A 58 17.24 14.24 -6.88
C GLU A 58 18.36 13.60 -7.72
N PRO A 59 18.28 13.67 -9.06
CA PRO A 59 19.36 13.20 -9.92
C PRO A 59 20.68 13.90 -9.57
N SER A 60 21.74 13.14 -9.31
CA SER A 60 23.08 13.70 -9.18
C SER A 60 23.58 14.20 -10.54
N ASP A 61 24.18 15.38 -10.56
CA ASP A 61 24.89 15.89 -11.74
C ASP A 61 26.12 14.99 -11.99
N ILE A 62 26.12 14.28 -13.11
CA ILE A 62 27.19 13.34 -13.48
C ILE A 62 28.29 13.98 -14.35
N GLY A 63 28.18 15.28 -14.65
CA GLY A 63 29.18 16.02 -15.45
C GLY A 63 29.16 15.71 -16.93
#